data_AF-A0A453DDV9-F1
#
_entry.id   AF-A0A453DDV9-F1
#
_cell.length_a   1.000
_cell.length_b   1.000
_cell.length_c   1.000
_cell.angle_alpha   90.00
_cell.angle_beta   90.00
_cell.angle_gamma   90.00
#
_symmetry.space_group_name_H-M   'P 1'
#
loop_
_entity.id
_entity.type
_entity.pdbx_description
1 polymer ?
#
loop_
_entity_poly.entity_id
_entity_poly.type
_entity_poly.pdbx_seq_one_letter_code
_entity_poly.pdbx_strand_id
1 'polypeptide(L)'
;METAAKVGVIFEKILKETVKLRDEQEHDMPLEQAISMVLERHPDLKLEGLDDRILQWCVCRLEAWFAADADEISLKNWDQEHVLTGGHGLMVDGYFPVIQALAQGLDIRLNQRVKKIARQQKGVTVTIEDGTQYSADACIITVPLGVLKANIIKFEPELPSWKSSAIADLGVGIENKVAMHFDKAFWPNVQVLGMVGPTPKTCGYFLNLHKATGHPVLVFMAAGRFAQDVEKLSDKEAVELVMCHLRKMIPDATEPSQYLVSRWGSDPNSLGSYSCDLVGKPSDVCERFSAPVESVLYFAGEAASAEHSGAVHGAYSSGMDAAEECRRRLLMRKGVPDLVQVGAAACEEMADVVAPLQICRT
;
A
#
# COMPACT_ATOMS: atom_id res chain seq x y z
N MET A 1 16.76 18.17 18.18
CA MET A 1 17.33 17.10 17.33
C MET A 1 17.89 15.96 18.17
N GLU A 2 18.66 16.24 19.23
CA GLU A 2 19.25 15.21 20.11
C GLU A 2 18.22 14.25 20.73
N THR A 3 17.10 14.77 21.24
CA THR A 3 16.01 13.94 21.79
C THR A 3 15.39 12.99 20.76
N ALA A 4 15.08 13.47 19.56
CA ALA A 4 14.46 12.64 18.51
C ALA A 4 15.41 11.52 18.04
N ALA A 5 16.71 11.82 17.91
CA ALA A 5 17.71 10.82 17.57
C ALA A 5 17.84 9.75 18.69
N LYS A 6 17.88 10.17 19.97
CA LYS A 6 17.89 9.28 21.12
C LYS A 6 16.66 8.35 21.12
N VAL A 7 15.46 8.91 20.94
CA VAL A 7 14.22 8.11 20.91
C VAL A 7 14.19 7.18 19.71
N GLY A 8 14.70 7.58 18.55
CA GLY A 8 14.85 6.70 17.38
C GLY A 8 15.69 5.45 17.69
N VAL A 9 16.84 5.61 18.36
CA VAL A 9 17.67 4.48 18.79
C VAL A 9 16.95 3.56 19.79
N ILE A 10 16.17 4.14 20.70
CA ILE A 10 15.36 3.35 21.65
C ILE A 10 14.25 2.61 20.93
N PHE A 11 13.57 3.25 19.98
CA PHE A 11 12.53 2.63 19.17
C PHE A 11 13.07 1.45 18.35
N GLU A 12 14.25 1.59 17.73
CA GLU A 12 14.92 0.47 17.06
C GLU A 12 15.24 -0.70 18.01
N LYS A 13 15.61 -0.41 19.26
CA LYS A 13 15.81 -1.47 20.28
C LYS A 13 14.49 -2.14 20.65
N ILE A 14 13.42 -1.37 20.83
CA ILE A 14 12.08 -1.90 21.09
C ILE A 14 11.69 -2.86 19.95
N LEU A 15 11.81 -2.44 18.69
CA LEU A 15 11.50 -3.29 17.54
C LEU A 15 12.35 -4.57 17.50
N LYS A 16 13.64 -4.50 17.84
CA LYS A 16 14.50 -5.69 17.95
C LYS A 16 14.05 -6.65 19.04
N GLU A 17 13.64 -6.16 20.20
CA GLU A 17 13.07 -7.01 21.26
C GLU A 17 11.68 -7.54 20.88
N THR A 18 10.89 -6.78 20.12
CA THR A 18 9.61 -7.22 19.55
C THR A 18 9.79 -8.39 18.58
N VAL A 19 10.85 -8.37 17.75
CA VAL A 19 11.22 -9.51 16.89
C VAL A 19 11.56 -10.76 17.71
N LYS A 20 12.34 -10.63 18.78
CA LYS A 20 12.61 -11.77 19.68
C LYS A 20 11.34 -12.28 20.33
N LEU A 21 10.47 -11.38 20.79
CA LEU A 21 9.19 -11.74 21.38
C LEU A 21 8.35 -12.52 20.37
N ARG A 22 8.26 -12.08 19.11
CA ARG A 22 7.57 -12.80 18.02
C ARG A 22 8.04 -14.24 17.92
N ASP A 23 9.34 -14.48 18.00
CA ASP A 23 9.93 -15.82 17.86
C ASP A 23 9.63 -16.73 19.08
N GLU A 24 9.36 -16.15 20.25
CA GLU A 24 8.94 -16.87 21.46
C GLU A 24 7.44 -17.23 21.47
N GLN A 25 6.60 -16.45 20.78
CA GLN A 25 5.16 -16.64 20.80
C GLN A 25 4.72 -17.71 19.78
N GLU A 26 3.84 -18.62 20.19
CA GLU A 26 3.22 -19.57 19.26
C GLU A 26 2.13 -18.90 18.42
N HIS A 27 1.32 -18.05 19.06
CA HIS A 27 0.17 -17.39 18.44
C HIS A 27 0.52 -15.97 18.00
N ASP A 28 -0.15 -15.50 16.96
CA ASP A 28 -0.06 -14.12 16.52
C ASP A 28 -0.78 -13.17 17.50
N MET A 29 -0.35 -11.92 17.55
CA MET A 29 -0.94 -10.87 18.38
C MET A 29 -0.74 -9.49 17.73
N PRO A 30 -1.51 -8.48 18.17
CA PRO A 30 -1.28 -7.11 17.75
C PRO A 30 0.11 -6.59 18.08
N LEU A 31 0.68 -5.80 17.16
CA LEU A 31 1.98 -5.19 17.35
C LEU A 31 2.01 -4.22 18.56
N GLU A 32 0.92 -3.49 18.81
CA GLU A 32 0.78 -2.64 20.01
C GLU A 32 0.91 -3.46 21.31
N GLN A 33 0.28 -4.63 21.36
CA GLN A 33 0.37 -5.54 22.51
C GLN A 33 1.81 -6.03 22.69
N ALA A 34 2.49 -6.38 21.60
CA ALA A 34 3.87 -6.83 21.63
C ALA A 34 4.83 -5.73 22.14
N ILE A 35 4.66 -4.48 21.67
CA ILE A 35 5.42 -3.32 22.16
C ILE A 35 5.19 -3.11 23.65
N SER A 36 3.94 -3.21 24.11
CA SER A 36 3.60 -3.09 25.53
C SER A 36 4.30 -4.15 26.39
N MET A 37 4.29 -5.41 25.95
CA MET A 37 4.99 -6.51 26.62
C MET A 37 6.52 -6.30 26.66
N VAL A 38 7.12 -5.78 25.58
CA VAL A 38 8.55 -5.44 25.55
C VAL A 38 8.87 -4.36 26.58
N LEU A 39 8.06 -3.30 26.67
CA LEU A 39 8.25 -2.23 27.65
C LEU A 39 8.09 -2.72 29.10
N GLU A 40 7.21 -3.71 29.35
CA GLU A 40 7.10 -4.36 30.65
C GLU A 40 8.34 -5.20 31.01
N ARG A 41 8.89 -5.94 30.04
CA ARG A 41 10.10 -6.76 30.23
C ARG A 41 11.38 -5.93 30.34
N HIS A 42 11.41 -4.76 29.71
CA HIS A 42 12.56 -3.86 29.67
C HIS A 42 12.19 -2.46 30.18
N PRO A 43 12.04 -2.28 31.51
CA PRO A 43 11.70 -0.99 32.10
C PRO A 43 12.69 0.13 31.76
N ASP A 44 13.94 -0.21 31.40
CA ASP A 44 14.97 0.72 30.95
C ASP A 44 14.68 1.35 29.57
N LEU A 45 13.79 0.74 28.78
CA LEU A 45 13.32 1.28 27.50
C LEU A 45 12.09 2.19 27.66
N LYS A 46 11.47 2.24 28.85
CA LYS A 46 10.34 3.14 29.11
C LYS A 46 10.79 4.59 29.07
N LEU A 47 10.02 5.39 28.37
CA LEU A 47 10.24 6.82 28.22
C LEU A 47 9.16 7.60 28.97
N GLU A 48 9.45 8.85 29.31
CA GLU A 48 8.52 9.74 30.01
C GLU A 48 8.50 11.12 29.34
N GLY A 49 7.43 11.88 29.58
CA GLY A 49 7.33 13.27 29.17
C GLY A 49 7.38 13.45 27.65
N LEU A 50 8.36 14.22 27.16
CA LEU A 50 8.51 14.48 25.73
C LEU A 50 9.03 13.27 24.96
N ASP A 51 9.94 12.49 25.56
CA ASP A 51 10.55 11.32 24.92
C ASP A 51 9.48 10.26 24.60
N ASP A 52 8.54 10.06 25.53
CA ASP A 52 7.37 9.17 25.36
C ASP A 52 6.44 9.64 24.22
N ARG A 53 6.17 10.94 24.13
CA ARG A 53 5.37 11.49 23.01
C ARG A 53 6.06 11.35 21.65
N ILE A 54 7.39 11.40 21.63
CA ILE A 54 8.16 11.13 20.40
C ILE A 54 8.11 9.63 20.06
N LEU A 55 8.14 8.74 21.06
CA LEU A 55 7.97 7.31 20.86
C LEU A 55 6.59 6.99 20.26
N GLN A 56 5.53 7.60 20.81
CA GLN A 56 4.18 7.50 20.25
C GLN A 56 4.13 7.97 18.79
N TRP A 57 4.84 9.04 18.44
CA TRP A 57 4.95 9.48 17.05
C TRP A 57 5.68 8.47 16.15
N CYS A 58 6.72 7.78 16.65
CA CYS A 58 7.36 6.69 15.92
C CYS A 58 6.37 5.55 15.62
N VAL A 59 5.52 5.18 16.59
CA VAL A 59 4.45 4.20 16.38
C VAL A 59 3.45 4.71 15.33
N CYS A 60 3.01 5.97 15.40
CA CYS A 60 2.08 6.51 14.40
C CYS A 60 2.66 6.59 12.98
N ARG A 61 3.98 6.77 12.85
CA ARG A 61 4.65 6.65 11.55
C ARG A 61 4.64 5.22 11.03
N LEU A 62 4.76 4.24 11.91
CA LEU A 62 4.60 2.83 11.56
C LEU A 62 3.17 2.55 11.09
N GLU A 63 2.15 3.05 11.81
CA GLU A 63 0.74 2.91 11.41
C GLU A 63 0.47 3.47 10.01
N ALA A 64 1.07 4.62 9.69
CA ALA A 64 1.02 5.17 8.34
C ALA A 64 1.67 4.26 7.29
N TRP A 65 2.82 3.66 7.60
CA TRP A 65 3.49 2.70 6.72
C TRP A 65 2.59 1.51 6.33
N PHE A 66 1.81 1.00 7.29
CA PHE A 66 0.91 -0.14 7.09
C PHE A 66 -0.52 0.25 6.71
N ALA A 67 -0.85 1.55 6.69
CA ALA A 67 -2.21 2.06 6.54
C ALA A 67 -3.21 1.42 7.53
N ALA A 68 -2.74 1.04 8.72
CA ALA A 68 -3.50 0.33 9.74
C ALA A 68 -3.03 0.76 11.14
N ASP A 69 -3.93 0.72 12.12
CA ASP A 69 -3.60 1.01 13.51
C ASP A 69 -2.75 -0.13 14.11
N ALA A 70 -1.90 0.18 15.10
CA ALA A 70 -0.94 -0.79 15.65
C ALA A 70 -1.61 -1.98 16.37
N ASP A 71 -2.87 -1.86 16.74
CA ASP A 71 -3.69 -2.95 17.31
C ASP A 71 -4.23 -3.93 16.25
N GLU A 72 -4.07 -3.62 14.96
CA GLU A 72 -4.52 -4.46 13.85
C GLU A 72 -3.37 -5.12 13.09
N ILE A 73 -2.15 -4.58 13.23
CA ILE A 73 -0.93 -5.08 12.57
C ILE A 73 -0.44 -6.37 13.23
N SER A 74 -0.18 -7.40 12.41
CA SER A 74 0.33 -8.71 12.84
C SER A 74 1.76 -8.64 13.38
N LEU A 75 1.98 -9.10 14.62
CA LEU A 75 3.33 -9.32 15.15
C LEU A 75 4.13 -10.32 14.31
N LYS A 76 3.46 -11.35 13.76
CA LYS A 76 4.13 -12.39 12.96
C LYS A 76 4.62 -11.89 11.62
N ASN A 77 3.92 -10.93 11.00
CA ASN A 77 4.12 -10.60 9.58
C ASN A 77 4.47 -9.13 9.29
N TRP A 78 4.53 -8.23 10.28
CA TRP A 78 4.77 -6.80 10.02
C TRP A 78 6.13 -6.50 9.36
N ASP A 79 7.16 -7.32 9.57
CA ASP A 79 8.54 -7.06 9.14
C ASP A 79 9.00 -7.90 7.94
N GLN A 80 8.08 -8.45 7.15
CA GLN A 80 8.42 -9.33 6.02
C GLN A 80 8.91 -8.57 4.76
N GLU A 81 8.71 -7.25 4.69
CA GLU A 81 9.11 -6.45 3.53
C GLU A 81 10.64 -6.38 3.40
N HIS A 82 11.16 -6.73 2.21
CA HIS A 82 12.58 -6.55 1.90
C HIS A 82 12.84 -5.13 1.40
N VAL A 83 13.45 -4.29 2.26
CA VAL A 83 13.82 -2.92 1.89
C VAL A 83 14.91 -2.93 0.82
N LEU A 84 14.61 -2.30 -0.31
CA LEU A 84 15.54 -2.21 -1.45
C LEU A 84 16.73 -1.31 -1.11
N THR A 85 17.89 -1.60 -1.70
CA THR A 85 19.11 -0.81 -1.50
C THR A 85 18.98 0.56 -2.17
N GLY A 86 19.65 1.58 -1.62
CA GLY A 86 19.65 2.94 -2.20
C GLY A 86 18.73 3.95 -1.50
N GLY A 87 17.88 3.50 -0.56
CA GLY A 87 17.01 4.38 0.23
C GLY A 87 15.76 4.86 -0.53
N HIS A 88 14.98 5.76 0.08
CA HIS A 88 13.71 6.20 -0.49
C HIS A 88 13.89 7.48 -1.33
N GLY A 89 13.32 7.47 -2.54
CA GLY A 89 13.27 8.62 -3.43
C GLY A 89 11.85 9.16 -3.60
N LEU A 90 11.73 10.46 -3.83
CA LEU A 90 10.46 11.07 -4.23
C LEU A 90 10.48 11.35 -5.74
N MET A 91 9.46 10.88 -6.46
CA MET A 91 9.25 11.20 -7.88
C MET A 91 8.77 12.66 -8.02
N VAL A 92 9.68 13.58 -8.31
CA VAL A 92 9.40 15.03 -8.32
C VAL A 92 8.39 15.47 -9.37
N ASP A 93 8.28 14.73 -10.48
CA ASP A 93 7.27 14.94 -11.54
C ASP A 93 5.98 14.14 -11.30
N GLY A 94 5.84 13.54 -10.11
CA GLY A 94 4.77 12.61 -9.78
C GLY A 94 4.92 11.24 -10.44
N TYR A 95 4.00 10.33 -10.12
CA TYR A 95 4.04 8.94 -10.60
C TYR A 95 3.42 8.75 -11.99
N PHE A 96 2.56 9.68 -12.40
CA PHE A 96 1.78 9.57 -13.62
C PHE A 96 2.61 9.35 -14.90
N PRO A 97 3.79 9.98 -15.09
CA PRO A 97 4.62 9.73 -16.27
C PRO A 97 5.04 8.25 -16.43
N VAL A 98 5.27 7.52 -15.34
CA VAL A 98 5.59 6.08 -15.37
C VAL A 98 4.41 5.30 -15.96
N ILE A 99 3.19 5.62 -15.52
CA ILE A 99 1.97 4.98 -16.02
C ILE A 99 1.75 5.31 -17.49
N GLN A 100 1.99 6.55 -17.91
CA GLN A 100 1.89 6.95 -19.32
C GLN A 100 2.87 6.19 -20.21
N ALA A 101 4.12 6.02 -19.75
CA ALA A 101 5.13 5.27 -20.49
C ALA A 101 4.72 3.79 -20.66
N LEU A 102 4.25 3.14 -19.59
CA LEU A 102 3.79 1.74 -19.64
C LEU A 102 2.52 1.56 -20.47
N ALA A 103 1.67 2.59 -20.58
CA ALA A 103 0.44 2.55 -21.34
C ALA A 103 0.65 2.68 -22.87
N GLN A 104 1.84 3.11 -23.31
CA GLN A 104 2.08 3.43 -24.72
C GLN A 104 1.95 2.18 -25.60
N GLY A 105 1.11 2.28 -26.64
CA GLY A 105 0.90 1.20 -27.61
C GLY A 105 -0.07 0.10 -27.17
N LEU A 106 -0.67 0.20 -25.98
CA LEU A 106 -1.67 -0.75 -25.48
C LEU A 106 -3.10 -0.34 -25.87
N ASP A 107 -3.97 -1.32 -26.09
CA ASP A 107 -5.41 -1.09 -26.26
C ASP A 107 -6.08 -0.92 -24.89
N ILE A 108 -6.13 0.32 -24.39
CA ILE A 108 -6.72 0.64 -23.08
C ILE A 108 -8.11 1.26 -23.27
N ARG A 109 -9.12 0.58 -22.72
CA ARG A 109 -10.52 1.03 -22.76
C ARG A 109 -10.93 1.64 -21.41
N LEU A 110 -10.86 2.96 -21.32
CA LEU A 110 -11.33 3.71 -20.14
C LEU A 110 -12.86 3.74 -20.06
N ASN A 111 -13.39 4.03 -18.87
CA ASN A 111 -14.84 4.11 -18.61
C ASN A 111 -15.60 2.81 -18.92
N GLN A 112 -14.96 1.65 -18.70
CA GLN A 112 -15.54 0.32 -18.90
C GLN A 112 -15.53 -0.44 -17.57
N ARG A 113 -16.51 -0.18 -16.70
CA ARG A 113 -16.62 -0.87 -15.41
C ARG A 113 -17.06 -2.31 -15.61
N VAL A 114 -16.19 -3.26 -15.25
CA VAL A 114 -16.50 -4.70 -15.30
C VAL A 114 -17.56 -5.02 -14.25
N LYS A 115 -18.64 -5.70 -14.67
CA LYS A 115 -19.73 -6.16 -13.80
C LYS A 115 -19.70 -7.67 -13.58
N LYS A 116 -19.25 -8.42 -14.59
CA LYS A 116 -19.29 -9.88 -14.57
C LYS A 116 -18.12 -10.50 -15.33
N ILE A 117 -17.57 -11.59 -14.79
CA ILE A 117 -16.54 -12.42 -15.41
C ILE A 117 -17.04 -13.85 -15.47
N ALA A 118 -17.38 -14.31 -16.67
CA ALA A 118 -17.92 -15.65 -16.91
C ALA A 118 -16.88 -16.54 -17.59
N ARG A 119 -16.36 -17.54 -16.86
CA ARG A 119 -15.49 -18.59 -17.40
C ARG A 119 -16.31 -19.55 -18.25
N GLN A 120 -15.71 -20.02 -19.34
CA GLN A 120 -16.28 -20.98 -20.27
C GLN A 120 -15.29 -22.13 -20.49
N GLN A 121 -15.71 -23.22 -21.14
CA GLN A 121 -14.84 -24.38 -21.40
C GLN A 121 -13.53 -24.01 -22.12
N LYS A 122 -13.52 -22.94 -22.93
CA LYS A 122 -12.35 -22.50 -23.72
C LYS A 122 -12.12 -20.98 -23.64
N GLY A 123 -12.23 -20.40 -22.46
CA GLY A 123 -11.88 -18.99 -22.25
C GLY A 123 -12.76 -18.29 -21.24
N VAL A 124 -12.91 -16.99 -21.42
CA VAL A 124 -13.62 -16.11 -20.49
C VAL A 124 -14.36 -15.03 -21.27
N THR A 125 -15.54 -14.65 -20.76
CA THR A 125 -16.31 -13.50 -21.22
C THR A 125 -16.42 -12.49 -20.10
N VAL A 126 -15.98 -11.27 -20.35
CA VAL A 126 -16.06 -10.13 -19.43
C VAL A 126 -17.23 -9.26 -19.88
N THR A 127 -18.17 -8.98 -18.98
CA THR A 127 -19.33 -8.11 -19.22
C THR A 127 -19.16 -6.80 -18.47
N ILE A 128 -19.31 -5.70 -19.20
CA ILE A 128 -19.30 -4.33 -18.68
C ILE A 128 -20.70 -3.96 -18.20
N GLU A 129 -20.81 -2.96 -17.34
CA GLU A 129 -22.10 -2.49 -16.81
C GLU A 129 -23.12 -2.08 -17.88
N ASP A 130 -22.67 -1.52 -19.01
CA ASP A 130 -23.51 -1.15 -20.14
C ASP A 130 -24.01 -2.34 -20.98
N GLY A 131 -23.56 -3.56 -20.64
CA GLY A 131 -23.89 -4.80 -21.34
C GLY A 131 -22.90 -5.22 -22.42
N THR A 132 -21.89 -4.40 -22.73
CA THR A 132 -20.81 -4.74 -23.66
C THR A 132 -20.06 -5.98 -23.17
N GLN A 133 -19.72 -6.88 -24.10
CA GLN A 133 -19.02 -8.13 -23.78
C GLN A 133 -17.72 -8.26 -24.57
N TYR A 134 -16.68 -8.72 -23.87
CA TYR A 134 -15.39 -9.06 -24.45
C TYR A 134 -15.10 -10.53 -24.20
N SER A 135 -14.66 -11.25 -25.23
CA SER A 135 -14.25 -12.65 -25.12
C SER A 135 -12.75 -12.79 -25.29
N ALA A 136 -12.12 -13.61 -24.46
CA ALA A 136 -10.68 -13.87 -24.49
C ALA A 136 -10.37 -15.33 -24.10
N ASP A 137 -9.17 -15.80 -24.46
CA ASP A 137 -8.67 -17.13 -24.06
C ASP A 137 -8.34 -17.21 -22.56
N ALA A 138 -7.99 -16.08 -21.95
CA ALA A 138 -7.63 -15.91 -20.54
C ALA A 138 -7.91 -14.48 -20.07
N CYS A 139 -7.99 -14.27 -18.75
CA CYS A 139 -8.16 -12.95 -18.13
C CYS A 139 -7.19 -12.80 -16.94
N ILE A 140 -6.43 -11.72 -16.94
CA ILE A 140 -5.61 -11.30 -15.79
C ILE A 140 -6.43 -10.26 -15.03
N ILE A 141 -6.64 -10.52 -13.74
CA ILE A 141 -7.44 -9.72 -12.83
C ILE A 141 -6.49 -8.92 -11.96
N THR A 142 -6.45 -7.61 -12.19
CA THR A 142 -5.69 -6.62 -11.39
C THR A 142 -6.62 -5.71 -10.60
N VAL A 143 -7.82 -6.21 -10.29
CA VAL A 143 -8.85 -5.45 -9.56
C VAL A 143 -8.36 -5.26 -8.12
N PRO A 144 -8.42 -4.02 -7.56
CA PRO A 144 -8.00 -3.78 -6.18
C PRO A 144 -8.70 -4.70 -5.19
N LEU A 145 -7.96 -5.11 -4.15
CA LEU A 145 -8.44 -6.07 -3.17
C LEU A 145 -9.74 -5.60 -2.49
N GLY A 146 -9.87 -4.30 -2.17
CA GLY A 146 -11.09 -3.73 -1.60
C GLY A 146 -12.33 -3.96 -2.48
N VAL A 147 -12.18 -3.82 -3.81
CA VAL A 147 -13.25 -4.09 -4.79
C VAL A 147 -13.60 -5.58 -4.85
N LEU A 148 -12.61 -6.47 -4.79
CA LEU A 148 -12.85 -7.92 -4.74
C LEU A 148 -13.59 -8.32 -3.45
N LYS A 149 -13.21 -7.73 -2.30
CA LYS A 149 -13.86 -7.97 -1.01
C LYS A 149 -15.31 -7.46 -0.96
N ALA A 150 -15.60 -6.37 -1.65
CA ALA A 150 -16.96 -5.84 -1.77
C ALA A 150 -17.89 -6.72 -2.62
N ASN A 151 -17.35 -7.73 -3.32
CA ASN A 151 -18.10 -8.68 -4.13
C ASN A 151 -19.04 -8.02 -5.16
N ILE A 152 -18.60 -6.89 -5.73
CA ILE A 152 -19.38 -6.13 -6.72
C ILE A 152 -19.24 -6.68 -8.15
N ILE A 153 -18.18 -7.45 -8.42
CA ILE A 153 -17.96 -8.16 -9.69
C ILE A 153 -18.44 -9.61 -9.53
N LYS A 154 -19.41 -10.01 -10.36
CA LYS A 154 -19.92 -11.39 -10.33
C LYS A 154 -18.99 -12.33 -11.09
N PHE A 155 -18.54 -13.40 -10.44
CA PHE A 155 -17.81 -14.50 -11.09
C PHE A 155 -18.78 -15.65 -11.42
N GLU A 156 -18.77 -16.14 -12.66
CA GLU A 156 -19.57 -17.29 -13.10
C GLU A 156 -18.67 -18.38 -13.74
N PRO A 157 -18.62 -19.62 -13.21
CA PRO A 157 -19.11 -20.01 -11.89
C PRO A 157 -18.45 -19.20 -10.77
N GLU A 158 -18.92 -19.36 -9.53
CA GLU A 158 -18.30 -18.69 -8.38
C GLU A 158 -16.83 -19.11 -8.21
N LEU A 159 -16.02 -18.21 -7.64
CA LEU A 159 -14.63 -18.52 -7.34
C LEU A 159 -14.55 -19.69 -6.35
N PRO A 160 -13.58 -20.61 -6.51
CA PRO A 160 -13.37 -21.67 -5.54
C PRO A 160 -13.21 -21.14 -4.12
N SER A 161 -13.67 -21.90 -3.12
CA SER A 161 -13.65 -21.48 -1.72
C SER A 161 -12.27 -21.04 -1.22
N TRP A 162 -11.20 -21.69 -1.65
CA TRP A 162 -9.82 -21.32 -1.31
C TRP A 162 -9.43 -19.92 -1.79
N LYS A 163 -9.94 -19.50 -2.96
CA LYS A 163 -9.70 -18.16 -3.54
C LYS A 163 -10.53 -17.11 -2.83
N SER A 164 -11.82 -17.38 -2.64
CA SER A 164 -12.73 -16.47 -1.94
C SER A 164 -12.30 -16.26 -0.48
N SER A 165 -11.81 -17.30 0.19
CA SER A 165 -11.21 -17.19 1.53
C SER A 165 -9.95 -16.34 1.50
N ALA A 166 -9.04 -16.50 0.53
CA ALA A 166 -7.84 -15.66 0.45
C ALA A 166 -8.18 -14.17 0.27
N ILE A 167 -9.18 -13.86 -0.58
CA ILE A 167 -9.70 -12.48 -0.73
C ILE A 167 -10.26 -11.96 0.60
N ALA A 168 -10.99 -12.80 1.36
CA ALA A 168 -11.54 -12.42 2.66
C ALA A 168 -10.45 -12.26 3.75
N ASP A 169 -9.39 -13.06 3.68
CA ASP A 169 -8.32 -13.09 4.68
C ASP A 169 -7.37 -11.89 4.55
N LEU A 170 -6.97 -11.50 3.33
CA LEU A 170 -6.07 -10.36 3.13
C LEU A 170 -6.64 -9.06 3.73
N GLY A 171 -5.80 -8.32 4.45
CA GLY A 171 -6.12 -7.01 4.96
C GLY A 171 -6.12 -5.95 3.87
N VAL A 172 -6.91 -4.90 4.06
CA VAL A 172 -6.84 -3.67 3.26
C VAL A 172 -6.79 -2.51 4.23
N GLY A 173 -5.67 -1.80 4.21
CA GLY A 173 -5.47 -0.59 5.00
C GLY A 173 -6.13 0.63 4.34
N ILE A 174 -6.23 1.72 5.11
CA ILE A 174 -6.69 3.01 4.63
C ILE A 174 -5.68 4.08 5.04
N GLU A 175 -5.15 4.75 4.03
CA GLU A 175 -4.32 5.94 4.15
C GLU A 175 -4.83 7.00 3.16
N ASN A 176 -5.10 8.20 3.65
CA ASN A 176 -5.49 9.37 2.88
C ASN A 176 -4.46 10.50 3.03
N LYS A 177 -4.45 11.41 2.04
CA LYS A 177 -3.55 12.55 1.97
C LYS A 177 -4.36 13.84 1.94
N VAL A 178 -3.96 14.80 2.77
CA VAL A 178 -4.44 16.19 2.71
C VAL A 178 -3.28 17.04 2.22
N ALA A 179 -3.27 17.31 0.92
CA ALA A 179 -2.25 18.14 0.27
C ALA A 179 -2.71 19.61 0.31
N MET A 180 -1.84 20.49 0.80
CA MET A 180 -2.11 21.91 0.98
C MET A 180 -1.01 22.72 0.30
N HIS A 181 -1.39 23.52 -0.70
CA HIS A 181 -0.51 24.46 -1.37
C HIS A 181 -0.66 25.85 -0.74
N PHE A 182 0.47 26.48 -0.42
CA PHE A 182 0.53 27.79 0.22
C PHE A 182 1.19 28.81 -0.71
N ASP A 183 1.03 30.11 -0.45
CA ASP A 183 1.67 31.14 -1.28
C ASP A 183 3.19 31.21 -1.05
N LYS A 184 3.64 30.82 0.15
CA LYS A 184 5.06 30.76 0.53
C LYS A 184 5.29 29.69 1.58
N ALA A 185 6.47 29.08 1.57
CA ALA A 185 6.89 28.20 2.65
C ALA A 185 7.19 29.02 3.92
N PHE A 186 6.53 28.69 5.02
CA PHE A 186 6.72 29.31 6.35
C PHE A 186 7.27 28.32 7.40
N TRP A 187 7.69 27.13 6.95
CA TRP A 187 8.23 26.05 7.78
C TRP A 187 9.72 25.83 7.48
N PRO A 188 10.46 25.13 8.37
CA PRO A 188 11.86 24.77 8.12
C PRO A 188 12.04 23.91 6.86
N ASN A 189 13.18 24.05 6.17
CA ASN A 189 13.50 23.25 4.98
C ASN A 189 13.95 21.80 5.30
N VAL A 190 13.05 21.04 5.93
CA VAL A 190 13.21 19.63 6.32
C VAL A 190 12.38 18.71 5.42
N GLN A 191 12.65 17.40 5.41
CA GLN A 191 11.85 16.45 4.60
C GLN A 191 10.46 16.20 5.20
N VAL A 192 10.40 16.10 6.53
CA VAL A 192 9.19 15.76 7.28
C VAL A 192 9.05 16.68 8.48
N LEU A 193 7.82 17.11 8.76
CA LEU A 193 7.44 17.80 9.99
C LEU A 193 6.60 16.84 10.83
N GLY A 194 7.15 16.36 11.93
CA GLY A 194 6.45 15.45 12.85
C GLY A 194 5.63 16.20 13.89
N MET A 195 4.37 15.81 14.05
CA MET A 195 3.49 16.26 15.12
C MET A 195 3.48 15.22 16.24
N VAL A 196 3.96 15.60 17.42
CA VAL A 196 3.95 14.73 18.61
C VAL A 196 2.76 15.06 19.50
N GLY A 197 2.12 14.02 20.03
CA GLY A 197 0.94 14.16 20.87
C GLY A 197 0.87 13.05 21.92
N PRO A 198 0.04 13.21 22.97
CA PRO A 198 -0.12 12.19 24.01
C PRO A 198 -0.96 10.98 23.55
N THR A 199 -1.58 11.04 22.37
CA THR A 199 -2.42 9.96 21.84
C THR A 199 -2.16 9.75 20.35
N PRO A 200 -2.45 8.56 19.78
CA PRO A 200 -2.30 8.31 18.35
C PRO A 200 -3.02 9.35 17.48
N LYS A 201 -4.25 9.73 17.87
CA LYS A 201 -5.08 10.73 17.17
C LYS A 201 -4.49 12.15 17.12
N THR A 202 -3.50 12.42 17.97
CA THR A 202 -2.81 13.72 18.05
C THR A 202 -1.38 13.65 17.54
N CYS A 203 -0.98 12.49 17.00
CA CYS A 203 0.28 12.27 16.32
C CYS A 203 0.03 12.25 14.81
N GLY A 204 1.06 12.63 14.04
CA GLY A 204 1.00 12.61 12.59
C GLY A 204 2.23 13.25 11.99
N TYR A 205 2.27 13.37 10.67
CA TYR A 205 3.36 14.06 10.02
C TYR A 205 2.93 14.69 8.70
N PHE A 206 3.68 15.74 8.34
CA PHE A 206 3.59 16.38 7.04
C PHE A 206 4.82 16.02 6.22
N LEU A 207 4.60 15.51 5.02
CA LEU A 207 5.62 15.45 3.99
C LEU A 207 5.79 16.85 3.37
N ASN A 208 7.02 17.33 3.35
CA ASN A 208 7.36 18.64 2.79
C ASN A 208 7.82 18.51 1.33
N LEU A 209 6.90 18.73 0.39
CA LEU A 209 7.24 18.67 -1.03
C LEU A 209 8.09 19.86 -1.48
N HIS A 210 8.05 21.00 -0.79
CA HIS A 210 8.87 22.17 -1.11
C HIS A 210 10.36 21.85 -1.14
N LYS A 211 10.83 20.94 -0.27
CA LYS A 211 12.23 20.55 -0.26
C LYS A 211 12.67 19.82 -1.52
N ALA A 212 11.78 19.03 -2.12
CA ALA A 212 12.09 18.19 -3.28
C ALA A 212 11.72 18.85 -4.61
N THR A 213 10.64 19.66 -4.64
CA THR A 213 10.08 20.21 -5.88
C THR A 213 10.17 21.73 -5.96
N GLY A 214 10.55 22.43 -4.88
CA GLY A 214 10.51 23.89 -4.79
C GLY A 214 9.11 24.49 -4.64
N HIS A 215 8.04 23.68 -4.71
CA HIS A 215 6.66 24.17 -4.57
C HIS A 215 6.23 24.16 -3.10
N PRO A 216 5.67 25.26 -2.55
CA PRO A 216 5.27 25.39 -1.14
C PRO A 216 4.04 24.52 -0.79
N VAL A 217 4.24 23.20 -0.78
CA VAL A 217 3.20 22.20 -0.50
C VAL A 217 3.58 21.35 0.70
N LEU A 218 2.65 21.25 1.66
CA LEU A 218 2.68 20.26 2.72
C LEU A 218 1.60 19.21 2.49
N VAL A 219 1.95 17.94 2.68
CA VAL A 219 0.99 16.83 2.58
C VAL A 219 0.89 16.16 3.94
N PHE A 220 -0.27 16.27 4.58
CA PHE A 220 -0.55 15.53 5.81
C PHE A 220 -0.97 14.09 5.46
N MET A 221 -0.36 13.12 6.13
CA MET A 221 -0.59 11.70 5.93
C MET A 221 -1.52 11.20 7.03
N ALA A 222 -2.74 10.79 6.66
CA ALA A 222 -3.77 10.29 7.57
C ALA A 222 -3.90 8.78 7.36
N ALA A 223 -3.74 7.97 8.40
CA ALA A 223 -3.78 6.51 8.30
C ALA A 223 -4.76 5.86 9.30
N GLY A 224 -5.11 4.60 9.07
CA GLY A 224 -5.94 3.79 9.96
C GLY A 224 -7.29 4.46 10.27
N ARG A 225 -7.72 4.37 11.52
CA ARG A 225 -8.97 4.98 12.00
C ARG A 225 -9.01 6.50 11.82
N PHE A 226 -7.86 7.19 11.88
CA PHE A 226 -7.84 8.63 11.60
C PHE A 226 -8.18 8.92 10.13
N ALA A 227 -7.70 8.11 9.19
CA ALA A 227 -8.08 8.22 7.78
C ALA A 227 -9.58 7.98 7.59
N GLN A 228 -10.16 7.01 8.31
CA GLN A 228 -11.61 6.74 8.29
C GLN A 228 -12.43 7.90 8.86
N ASP A 229 -11.91 8.62 9.86
CA ASP A 229 -12.56 9.82 10.37
C ASP A 229 -12.49 10.96 9.34
N VAL A 230 -11.36 11.12 8.64
CA VAL A 230 -11.20 12.10 7.54
C VAL A 230 -12.17 11.82 6.37
N GLU A 231 -12.43 10.55 6.03
CA GLU A 231 -13.40 10.16 4.99
C GLU A 231 -14.81 10.72 5.23
N LYS A 232 -15.19 10.91 6.51
CA LYS A 232 -16.52 11.39 6.92
C LYS A 232 -16.65 12.92 6.83
N LEU A 233 -15.54 13.63 6.69
CA LEU A 233 -15.48 15.09 6.64
C LEU A 233 -15.61 15.59 5.20
N SER A 234 -16.15 16.79 5.02
CA SER A 234 -15.96 17.54 3.78
C SER A 234 -14.48 17.94 3.60
N ASP A 235 -14.06 18.26 2.37
CA ASP A 235 -12.67 18.69 2.11
C ASP A 235 -12.26 19.87 2.97
N LYS A 236 -13.17 20.84 3.13
CA LYS A 236 -12.94 22.03 3.94
C LYS A 236 -12.73 21.68 5.42
N GLU A 237 -13.59 20.82 5.98
CA GLU A 237 -13.46 20.39 7.38
C GLU A 237 -12.19 19.58 7.63
N ALA A 238 -11.81 18.71 6.69
CA ALA A 238 -10.56 17.96 6.76
C ALA A 238 -9.33 18.89 6.73
N VAL A 239 -9.34 19.89 5.85
CA VAL A 239 -8.28 20.91 5.78
C VAL A 239 -8.25 21.77 7.04
N GLU A 240 -9.39 22.20 7.57
CA GLU A 240 -9.48 22.96 8.81
C GLU A 240 -8.93 22.16 10.01
N LEU A 241 -9.24 20.86 10.08
CA LEU A 241 -8.69 19.94 11.09
C LEU A 241 -7.17 19.85 11.00
N VAL A 242 -6.64 19.64 9.79
CA VAL A 242 -5.19 19.56 9.55
C VAL A 242 -4.50 20.92 9.78
N MET A 243 -5.14 22.03 9.44
CA MET A 243 -4.63 23.37 9.71
C MET A 243 -4.63 23.69 11.21
N CYS A 244 -5.60 23.18 11.98
CA CYS A 244 -5.58 23.26 13.44
C CYS A 244 -4.35 22.54 14.01
N HIS A 245 -4.01 21.38 13.47
CA HIS A 245 -2.78 20.66 13.81
C HIS A 245 -1.52 21.44 13.43
N LEU A 246 -1.47 21.97 12.20
CA LEU A 246 -0.34 22.76 11.72
C LEU A 246 -0.13 24.03 12.57
N ARG A 247 -1.20 24.72 12.97
CA ARG A 247 -1.12 25.92 13.82
C ARG A 247 -0.65 25.64 15.24
N LYS A 248 -0.83 24.43 15.77
CA LYS A 248 -0.22 24.03 17.05
C LYS A 248 1.30 23.94 16.94
N MET A 249 1.82 23.57 15.76
CA MET A 249 3.26 23.49 15.50
C MET A 249 3.84 24.85 15.08
N ILE A 250 3.09 25.60 14.26
CA ILE A 250 3.48 26.87 13.67
C ILE A 250 2.32 27.86 13.84
N PRO A 251 2.25 28.62 14.95
CA PRO A 251 1.12 29.50 15.27
C PRO A 251 0.74 30.49 14.17
N ASP A 252 1.73 30.98 13.42
CA ASP A 252 1.55 31.97 12.35
C ASP A 252 1.33 31.34 10.95
N ALA A 253 0.99 30.05 10.89
CA ALA A 253 0.70 29.36 9.62
C ALA A 253 -0.44 30.06 8.85
N THR A 254 -0.15 30.43 7.60
CA THR A 254 -1.13 31.04 6.69
C THR A 254 -2.10 29.99 6.14
N GLU A 255 -3.27 30.41 5.66
CA GLU A 255 -4.17 29.50 4.96
C GLU A 255 -3.55 28.97 3.66
N PRO A 256 -3.88 27.73 3.25
CA PRO A 256 -3.54 27.25 1.93
C PRO A 256 -4.36 27.97 0.86
N SER A 257 -3.74 28.32 -0.27
CA SER A 257 -4.44 28.87 -1.42
C SER A 257 -5.15 27.79 -2.23
N GLN A 258 -4.68 26.54 -2.17
CA GLN A 258 -5.33 25.38 -2.77
C GLN A 258 -5.13 24.13 -1.92
N TYR A 259 -6.05 23.17 -2.01
CA TYR A 259 -5.94 21.90 -1.31
C TYR A 259 -6.58 20.75 -2.08
N LEU A 260 -6.14 19.53 -1.77
CA LEU A 260 -6.70 18.28 -2.25
C LEU A 260 -6.78 17.28 -1.08
N VAL A 261 -7.90 16.58 -0.98
CA VAL A 261 -8.14 15.55 0.03
C VAL A 261 -8.46 14.23 -0.68
N SER A 262 -7.63 13.21 -0.50
CA SER A 262 -7.92 11.88 -1.05
C SER A 262 -8.95 11.14 -0.18
N ARG A 263 -9.68 10.21 -0.81
CA ARG A 263 -10.65 9.32 -0.18
C ARG A 263 -10.59 7.91 -0.76
N TRP A 264 -9.51 7.20 -0.46
CA TRP A 264 -9.25 5.88 -1.00
C TRP A 264 -10.22 4.82 -0.46
N GLY A 265 -10.68 4.97 0.79
CA GLY A 265 -11.62 4.05 1.42
C GLY A 265 -13.02 4.10 0.80
N SER A 266 -13.44 5.27 0.31
CA SER A 266 -14.74 5.43 -0.37
C SER A 266 -14.66 5.51 -1.90
N ASP A 267 -13.45 5.53 -2.49
CA ASP A 267 -13.29 5.44 -3.95
C ASP A 267 -13.87 4.11 -4.47
N PRO A 268 -14.90 4.13 -5.35
CA PRO A 268 -15.57 2.93 -5.82
C PRO A 268 -14.70 2.03 -6.73
N ASN A 269 -13.50 2.45 -7.08
CA ASN A 269 -12.53 1.65 -7.84
C ASN A 269 -11.41 1.08 -6.99
N SER A 270 -11.29 1.49 -5.73
CA SER A 270 -10.21 1.06 -4.82
C SER A 270 -10.75 0.40 -3.56
N LEU A 271 -11.71 1.06 -2.89
CA LEU A 271 -12.32 0.64 -1.61
C LEU A 271 -11.28 0.31 -0.54
N GLY A 272 -10.30 1.18 -0.40
CA GLY A 272 -9.11 1.05 0.44
C GLY A 272 -7.86 1.56 -0.27
N SER A 273 -6.75 1.60 0.46
CA SER A 273 -5.47 2.11 -0.07
C SER A 273 -4.61 0.98 -0.63
N TYR A 274 -4.18 0.06 0.23
CA TYR A 274 -3.32 -1.06 -0.16
C TYR A 274 -3.42 -2.20 0.86
N SER A 275 -2.98 -3.39 0.46
CA SER A 275 -3.02 -4.56 1.34
C SER A 275 -2.04 -4.47 2.52
N CYS A 276 -2.45 -5.09 3.63
CA CYS A 276 -1.71 -5.08 4.88
C CYS A 276 -1.85 -6.41 5.63
N ASP A 277 -0.84 -6.73 6.43
CA ASP A 277 -0.79 -7.96 7.21
C ASP A 277 -1.49 -7.79 8.56
N LEU A 278 -2.74 -8.24 8.61
CA LEU A 278 -3.57 -8.17 9.81
C LEU A 278 -3.31 -9.36 10.74
N VAL A 279 -3.57 -9.15 12.03
CA VAL A 279 -3.42 -10.19 13.06
C VAL A 279 -4.24 -11.44 12.73
N GLY A 280 -3.65 -12.61 12.92
CA GLY A 280 -4.33 -13.90 12.88
C GLY A 280 -4.69 -14.40 11.48
N LYS A 281 -4.06 -13.85 10.43
CA LYS A 281 -4.25 -14.31 9.06
C LYS A 281 -3.32 -15.50 8.74
N PRO A 282 -3.77 -16.49 7.95
CA PRO A 282 -2.91 -17.60 7.54
C PRO A 282 -1.70 -17.11 6.74
N SER A 283 -0.56 -17.80 6.85
CA SER A 283 0.68 -17.40 6.16
C SER A 283 0.64 -17.65 4.64
N ASP A 284 -0.21 -18.56 4.17
CA ASP A 284 -0.36 -18.93 2.76
C ASP A 284 -1.32 -18.01 1.98
N VAL A 285 -1.84 -16.96 2.61
CA VAL A 285 -2.93 -16.14 2.05
C VAL A 285 -2.53 -15.50 0.72
N CYS A 286 -1.31 -14.95 0.61
CA CYS A 286 -0.83 -14.36 -0.64
C CYS A 286 -0.69 -15.40 -1.76
N GLU A 287 -0.18 -16.60 -1.44
CA GLU A 287 -0.04 -17.70 -2.41
C GLU A 287 -1.42 -18.14 -2.93
N ARG A 288 -2.40 -18.31 -2.02
CA ARG A 288 -3.78 -18.59 -2.42
C ARG A 288 -4.39 -17.44 -3.20
N PHE A 289 -4.06 -16.19 -2.91
CA PHE A 289 -4.57 -15.04 -3.66
C PHE A 289 -3.98 -14.92 -5.07
N SER A 290 -2.70 -15.22 -5.28
CA SER A 290 -2.05 -15.13 -6.59
C SER A 290 -2.30 -16.36 -7.49
N ALA A 291 -2.59 -17.53 -6.90
CA ALA A 291 -2.75 -18.76 -7.66
C ALA A 291 -3.84 -18.69 -8.76
N PRO A 292 -3.60 -19.18 -9.98
CA PRO A 292 -4.57 -19.10 -11.06
C PRO A 292 -5.79 -20.01 -10.82
N VAL A 293 -6.95 -19.60 -11.31
CA VAL A 293 -8.18 -20.41 -11.27
C VAL A 293 -8.39 -21.06 -12.64
N GLU A 294 -8.38 -22.41 -12.65
CA GLU A 294 -8.63 -23.25 -13.82
C GLU A 294 -7.73 -22.95 -15.04
N SER A 295 -6.58 -22.30 -14.81
CA SER A 295 -5.69 -21.80 -15.88
C SER A 295 -6.42 -20.91 -16.90
N VAL A 296 -7.41 -20.14 -16.46
CA VAL A 296 -8.16 -19.16 -17.28
C VAL A 296 -8.13 -17.78 -16.62
N LEU A 297 -8.27 -17.74 -15.29
CA LEU A 297 -8.19 -16.51 -14.52
C LEU A 297 -6.85 -16.46 -13.79
N TYR A 298 -6.14 -15.35 -13.94
CA TYR A 298 -4.88 -15.05 -13.26
C TYR A 298 -5.09 -13.82 -12.39
N PHE A 299 -4.42 -13.74 -11.25
CA PHE A 299 -4.56 -12.64 -10.30
C PHE A 299 -3.21 -11.96 -10.15
N ALA A 300 -3.20 -10.63 -10.24
CA ALA A 300 -2.02 -9.81 -10.12
C ALA A 300 -2.37 -8.47 -9.45
N GLY A 301 -1.36 -7.65 -9.17
CA GLY A 301 -1.50 -6.41 -8.42
C GLY A 301 -0.78 -6.49 -7.08
N GLU A 302 -0.77 -5.38 -6.34
CA GLU A 302 0.03 -5.26 -5.11
C GLU A 302 -0.21 -6.39 -4.10
N ALA A 303 -1.47 -6.82 -3.94
CA ALA A 303 -1.86 -7.86 -3.00
C ALA A 303 -1.46 -9.29 -3.44
N ALA A 304 -0.96 -9.45 -4.67
CA ALA A 304 -0.43 -10.70 -5.20
C ALA A 304 1.09 -10.83 -5.06
N SER A 305 1.76 -9.86 -4.41
CA SER A 305 3.20 -9.90 -4.14
C SER A 305 3.45 -10.13 -2.65
N ALA A 306 4.00 -11.30 -2.29
CA ALA A 306 4.31 -11.61 -0.90
C ALA A 306 5.48 -10.76 -0.35
N GLU A 307 6.49 -10.50 -1.18
CA GLU A 307 7.71 -9.76 -0.78
C GLU A 307 7.53 -8.24 -0.78
N HIS A 308 6.58 -7.74 -1.59
CA HIS A 308 6.40 -6.32 -1.90
C HIS A 308 4.93 -5.92 -1.91
N SER A 309 4.15 -6.50 -1.01
CA SER A 309 2.75 -6.17 -0.78
C SER A 309 2.57 -4.65 -0.65
N GLY A 310 1.46 -4.09 -1.12
CA GLY A 310 1.09 -2.67 -1.07
C GLY A 310 2.05 -1.68 -1.75
N ALA A 311 2.99 -2.15 -2.56
CA ALA A 311 3.92 -1.31 -3.30
C ALA A 311 3.70 -1.38 -4.82
N VAL A 312 4.13 -0.33 -5.53
CA VAL A 312 3.98 -0.26 -6.98
C VAL A 312 4.90 -1.27 -7.69
N HIS A 313 6.12 -1.48 -7.19
CA HIS A 313 7.00 -2.50 -7.76
C HIS A 313 6.49 -3.91 -7.54
N GLY A 314 5.79 -4.20 -6.43
CA GLY A 314 5.08 -5.46 -6.22
C GLY A 314 3.90 -5.65 -7.17
N ALA A 315 3.16 -4.57 -7.48
CA ALA A 315 2.13 -4.61 -8.51
C ALA A 315 2.71 -4.87 -9.92
N TYR A 316 3.86 -4.27 -10.23
CA TYR A 316 4.55 -4.47 -11.50
C TYR A 316 5.08 -5.90 -11.64
N SER A 317 5.80 -6.41 -10.64
CA SER A 317 6.38 -7.77 -10.67
C SER A 317 5.29 -8.84 -10.74
N SER A 318 4.25 -8.75 -9.91
CA SER A 318 3.12 -9.70 -9.97
C SER A 318 2.38 -9.67 -11.32
N GLY A 319 2.32 -8.50 -11.97
CA GLY A 319 1.79 -8.35 -13.33
C GLY A 319 2.63 -9.10 -14.37
N MET A 320 3.96 -8.98 -14.28
CA MET A 320 4.90 -9.72 -15.13
C MET A 320 4.77 -11.23 -14.93
N ASP A 321 4.72 -11.69 -13.67
CA ASP A 321 4.59 -13.10 -13.33
C ASP A 321 3.28 -13.72 -13.85
N ALA A 322 2.16 -13.01 -13.66
CA ALA A 322 0.86 -13.45 -14.16
C ALA A 322 0.80 -13.47 -15.69
N ALA A 323 1.43 -12.49 -16.37
CA ALA A 323 1.51 -12.45 -17.81
C ALA A 323 2.32 -13.63 -18.38
N GLU A 324 3.45 -13.95 -17.75
CA GLU A 324 4.31 -15.04 -18.17
C GLU A 324 3.66 -16.42 -17.94
N GLU A 325 3.06 -16.64 -16.78
CA GLU A 325 2.32 -17.89 -16.51
C GLU A 325 1.10 -18.03 -17.44
N CYS A 326 0.39 -16.94 -17.73
CA CYS A 326 -0.69 -16.91 -18.72
C CYS A 326 -0.17 -17.31 -20.12
N ARG A 327 0.92 -16.68 -20.59
CA ARG A 327 1.54 -16.97 -21.88
C ARG A 327 1.92 -18.45 -22.01
N ARG A 328 2.64 -18.98 -21.00
CA ARG A 328 3.10 -20.39 -20.97
C ARG A 328 1.93 -21.37 -21.06
N ARG A 329 0.85 -21.12 -20.32
CA ARG A 329 -0.35 -21.97 -20.31
C ARG A 329 -1.10 -21.93 -21.63
N LEU A 330 -1.20 -20.76 -22.26
CA LEU A 330 -1.85 -20.62 -23.57
C LEU A 330 -1.07 -21.35 -24.67
N LEU A 331 0.27 -21.31 -24.65
CA LEU A 331 1.11 -22.06 -25.59
C LEU A 331 0.91 -23.57 -25.45
N MET A 332 0.95 -24.08 -24.21
CA MET A 332 0.70 -25.48 -23.91
C MET A 332 -0.70 -25.94 -24.38
N ARG A 333 -1.74 -25.13 -24.20
CA ARG A 333 -3.10 -25.42 -24.71
C ARG A 333 -3.18 -25.47 -26.23
N LYS A 334 -2.36 -24.67 -26.93
CA LYS A 334 -2.29 -24.65 -28.40
C LYS A 334 -1.42 -25.77 -28.96
N GLY A 335 -0.89 -26.65 -28.12
CA GLY A 335 -0.02 -27.76 -28.53
C GLY A 335 1.32 -27.28 -29.09
N VAL A 336 1.68 -26.02 -28.83
CA VAL A 336 3.00 -25.49 -29.14
C VAL A 336 3.90 -25.92 -27.97
N PRO A 337 4.88 -26.82 -28.19
CA PRO A 337 5.83 -27.17 -27.14
C PRO A 337 6.53 -25.90 -26.68
N ASP A 338 7.04 -25.90 -25.46
CA ASP A 338 7.86 -24.81 -24.91
C ASP A 338 9.21 -24.73 -25.66
N LEU A 339 9.13 -24.34 -26.93
CA LEU A 339 10.23 -24.25 -27.87
C LEU A 339 10.51 -22.77 -28.07
N VAL A 340 11.66 -22.39 -27.55
CA VAL A 340 12.36 -21.12 -27.70
C VAL A 340 11.88 -20.03 -26.74
N GLN A 341 12.73 -19.76 -25.74
CA GLN A 341 13.03 -18.41 -25.27
C GLN A 341 13.27 -17.52 -26.48
N VAL A 342 12.22 -17.01 -27.12
CA VAL A 342 12.36 -15.95 -28.11
C VAL A 342 12.62 -14.70 -27.29
N GLY A 343 13.90 -14.48 -26.98
CA GLY A 343 14.38 -13.23 -26.42
C GLY A 343 15.36 -13.29 -25.25
N ALA A 344 15.93 -14.43 -24.81
CA ALA A 344 17.03 -14.33 -23.83
C ALA A 344 18.23 -13.54 -24.42
N ALA A 345 18.50 -13.64 -25.72
CA ALA A 345 19.57 -12.88 -26.38
C ALA A 345 19.19 -11.43 -26.76
N ALA A 346 17.91 -11.07 -26.78
CA ALA A 346 17.46 -9.67 -26.99
C ALA A 346 17.15 -8.96 -25.66
N CYS A 347 16.77 -9.73 -24.64
CA CYS A 347 16.67 -9.26 -23.26
C CYS A 347 18.02 -9.23 -22.57
N GLU A 348 19.07 -9.92 -23.00
CA GLU A 348 20.42 -9.74 -22.40
C GLU A 348 21.05 -8.40 -22.78
N GLU A 349 20.85 -7.90 -24.01
CA GLU A 349 21.25 -6.52 -24.37
C GLU A 349 20.34 -5.45 -23.74
N MET A 350 19.13 -5.80 -23.28
CA MET A 350 18.27 -4.91 -22.48
C MET A 350 18.38 -5.14 -20.97
N ALA A 351 18.92 -6.26 -20.49
CA ALA A 351 19.03 -6.58 -19.06
C ALA A 351 20.10 -5.72 -18.39
N ASP A 352 21.09 -5.25 -19.15
CA ASP A 352 22.04 -4.23 -18.71
C ASP A 352 21.44 -2.80 -18.70
N VAL A 353 20.15 -2.63 -19.08
CA VAL A 353 19.46 -1.33 -19.11
C VAL A 353 18.09 -1.34 -18.40
N VAL A 354 17.51 -2.50 -18.09
CA VAL A 354 16.30 -2.60 -17.26
C VAL A 354 16.70 -2.65 -15.79
N ALA A 355 16.98 -1.48 -15.22
CA ALA A 355 16.92 -1.34 -13.77
C ALA A 355 15.50 -1.75 -13.33
N PRO A 356 15.34 -2.70 -12.38
CA PRO A 356 14.02 -2.99 -11.84
C PRO A 356 13.38 -1.68 -11.37
N LEU A 357 12.09 -1.46 -11.64
CA LEU A 357 11.36 -0.37 -11.00
C LEU A 357 11.36 -0.67 -9.50
N GLN A 358 12.24 -0.03 -8.74
CA GLN A 358 12.41 -0.19 -7.31
C GLN A 358 11.71 0.98 -6.61
N ILE A 359 10.41 0.88 -6.38
CA ILE A 359 9.62 2.02 -5.89
C ILE A 359 8.76 1.64 -4.70
N CYS A 360 9.36 1.80 -3.51
CA CYS A 360 8.76 1.52 -2.22
C CYS A 360 7.70 2.57 -1.83
N ARG A 361 6.87 2.20 -0.85
CA ARG A 361 5.84 3.06 -0.22
C ARG A 361 6.52 4.35 0.30
N THR A 362 5.93 5.51 0.02
CA THR A 362 6.47 6.83 0.43
C THR A 362 5.80 7.34 1.69
#